data_AF-A0A2N6TGT9-F1
#
_entry.id   AF-A0A2N6TGT9-F1
#
_cell.length_a   1.000
_cell.length_b   1.000
_cell.length_c   1.000
_cell.angle_alpha   90.00
_cell.angle_beta   90.00
_cell.angle_gamma   90.00
#
_symmetry.space_group_name_H-M   'P 1'
#
loop_
_entity.id
_entity.type
_entity.pdbx_description
1 polymer ?
#
loop_
_entity_poly.entity_id
_entity_poly.type
_entity_poly.pdbx_seq_one_letter_code
_entity_poly.pdbx_strand_id
1 'polypeptide(L)'
;MLNYQDKNRIEEIITEEIEEFIFKMKQKEFKKNNFIMDLIDENFKFYSSLARSFDSSLGNTFQTIAGKIAEYMYGNNNVIIPSAGADLVIFNNNSYYIIEIKLGGNLDSKKLPSEFNALEQFYLKNKANFIPQKNIFYCLGTVYIEPDVAMKLNTYFNNHYSNSPYCLLLQNDFWNSICGGHEDGFSTVKEAYDKNVSKINEFLRQY
;
A
#
# COMPACT_ATOMS: atom_id res chain seq x y z
N MET A 1 -16.45 1.31 14.42
CA MET A 1 -15.32 1.40 15.36
C MET A 1 -14.77 0.01 15.56
N LEU A 2 -13.46 -0.16 15.36
CA LEU A 2 -12.74 -1.40 15.64
C LEU A 2 -12.88 -1.75 17.13
N ASN A 3 -13.05 -3.04 17.43
CA ASN A 3 -13.08 -3.49 18.82
C ASN A 3 -11.64 -3.64 19.38
N TYR A 4 -11.52 -3.91 20.68
CA TYR A 4 -10.21 -4.03 21.34
C TYR A 4 -9.33 -5.15 20.76
N GLN A 5 -9.93 -6.30 20.41
CA GLN A 5 -9.19 -7.42 19.81
C GLN A 5 -8.66 -7.05 18.42
N ASP A 6 -9.46 -6.36 17.61
CA ASP A 6 -9.03 -5.92 16.29
C ASP A 6 -7.86 -4.93 16.38
N LYS A 7 -7.94 -3.96 17.30
CA LYS A 7 -6.87 -2.97 17.51
C LYS A 7 -5.56 -3.63 17.93
N ASN A 8 -5.62 -4.57 18.87
CA ASN A 8 -4.44 -5.33 19.29
C ASN A 8 -3.87 -6.16 18.15
N ARG A 9 -4.71 -6.82 17.36
CA ARG A 9 -4.23 -7.65 16.25
C ARG A 9 -3.57 -6.82 15.16
N ILE A 10 -4.13 -5.65 14.83
CA ILE A 10 -3.53 -4.69 13.89
C ILE A 10 -2.16 -4.21 14.41
N GLU A 11 -2.06 -3.92 15.71
CA GLU A 11 -0.80 -3.51 16.34
C GLU A 11 0.27 -4.62 16.30
N GLU A 12 -0.11 -5.86 16.57
CA GLU A 12 0.78 -7.02 16.42
C GLU A 12 1.30 -7.17 14.99
N ILE A 13 0.41 -7.15 13.99
CA ILE A 13 0.76 -7.27 12.57
C ILE A 13 1.77 -6.18 12.18
N ILE A 14 1.50 -4.92 12.55
CA ILE A 14 2.39 -3.81 12.22
C ILE A 14 3.74 -3.98 12.92
N THR A 15 3.74 -4.39 14.18
CA THR A 15 4.98 -4.61 14.94
C THR A 15 5.85 -5.70 14.32
N GLU A 16 5.27 -6.85 13.99
CA GLU A 16 5.95 -7.97 13.34
C GLU A 16 6.57 -7.55 12.00
N GLU A 17 5.80 -6.84 11.15
CA GLU A 17 6.25 -6.45 9.82
C GLU A 17 7.31 -5.34 9.84
N ILE A 18 7.27 -4.43 10.82
CA ILE A 18 8.32 -3.43 11.00
C ILE A 18 9.62 -4.07 11.51
N GLU A 19 9.54 -5.04 12.41
CA GLU A 19 10.73 -5.78 12.87
C GLU A 19 11.37 -6.58 11.74
N GLU A 20 10.56 -7.26 10.94
CA GLU A 20 11.01 -8.01 9.77
C GLU A 20 11.59 -7.08 8.69
N PHE A 21 11.01 -5.89 8.49
CA PHE A 21 11.56 -4.85 7.62
C PHE A 21 12.97 -4.44 8.06
N ILE A 22 13.15 -4.13 9.35
CA ILE A 22 14.46 -3.75 9.90
C ILE A 22 15.47 -4.89 9.75
N PHE A 23 15.06 -6.12 10.05
CA PHE A 23 15.91 -7.31 9.91
C PHE A 23 16.40 -7.50 8.47
N LYS A 24 15.51 -7.38 7.48
CA LYS A 24 15.84 -7.46 6.05
C LYS A 24 16.74 -6.30 5.60
N MET A 25 16.47 -5.09 6.07
CA MET A 25 17.25 -3.90 5.70
C MET A 25 18.71 -3.99 6.20
N LYS A 26 18.95 -4.55 7.39
CA LYS A 26 20.31 -4.77 7.93
C LYS A 26 21.14 -5.73 7.10
N GLN A 27 20.51 -6.65 6.37
CA GLN A 27 21.20 -7.65 5.53
C GLN A 27 21.40 -7.21 4.09
N LYS A 28 20.84 -6.07 3.70
CA LYS A 28 20.79 -5.65 2.30
C LYS A 28 22.14 -5.08 1.87
N GLU A 29 22.75 -5.68 0.84
CA GLU A 29 23.90 -5.09 0.18
C GLU A 29 23.44 -3.96 -0.75
N PHE A 30 23.96 -2.76 -0.51
CA PHE A 30 23.65 -1.59 -1.31
C PHE A 30 24.47 -1.61 -2.60
N LYS A 31 23.84 -2.07 -3.69
CA LYS A 31 24.47 -2.19 -5.01
C LYS A 31 25.06 -0.86 -5.48
N LYS A 32 26.37 -0.83 -5.59
CA LYS A 32 27.14 0.05 -6.47
C LYS A 32 27.15 -0.61 -7.85
N ASN A 33 27.16 0.16 -8.94
CA ASN A 33 27.57 -0.22 -10.31
C ASN A 33 26.61 0.33 -11.37
N ASN A 34 26.86 1.58 -11.75
CA ASN A 34 26.71 2.02 -13.13
C ASN A 34 27.85 3.04 -13.41
N PHE A 35 28.24 3.21 -14.67
CA PHE A 35 29.42 4.01 -15.03
C PHE A 35 29.34 5.47 -14.55
N ILE A 36 28.14 6.00 -14.32
CA ILE A 36 27.91 7.35 -13.80
C ILE A 36 28.17 7.38 -12.30
N MET A 37 27.62 6.41 -11.57
CA MET A 37 27.80 6.28 -10.12
C MET A 37 29.27 6.10 -9.80
N ASP A 38 30.08 5.46 -10.66
CA ASP A 38 31.53 5.30 -10.44
C ASP A 38 32.27 6.65 -10.36
N LEU A 39 31.76 7.70 -11.02
CA LEU A 39 32.34 9.05 -11.05
C LEU A 39 31.87 9.96 -9.89
N ILE A 40 30.88 9.52 -9.10
CA ILE A 40 30.29 10.28 -8.00
C ILE A 40 30.99 9.94 -6.67
N ASP A 41 30.84 10.79 -5.66
CA ASP A 41 31.31 10.54 -4.30
C ASP A 41 30.73 9.25 -3.67
N GLU A 42 31.56 8.52 -2.93
CA GLU A 42 31.21 7.25 -2.25
C GLU A 42 30.04 7.41 -1.27
N ASN A 43 29.99 8.50 -0.50
CA ASN A 43 28.93 8.72 0.49
C ASN A 43 27.60 8.98 -0.21
N PHE A 44 27.61 9.78 -1.28
CA PHE A 44 26.40 10.01 -2.06
C PHE A 44 25.84 8.71 -2.67
N LYS A 45 26.72 7.84 -3.22
CA LYS A 45 26.30 6.51 -3.73
C LYS A 45 25.63 5.68 -2.65
N PHE A 46 26.23 5.65 -1.45
CA PHE A 46 25.71 4.93 -0.32
C PHE A 46 24.32 5.44 0.08
N TYR A 47 24.17 6.73 0.37
CA TYR A 47 22.90 7.30 0.81
C TYR A 47 21.81 7.22 -0.28
N SER A 48 22.17 7.42 -1.55
CA SER A 48 21.24 7.22 -2.67
C SER A 48 20.75 5.77 -2.76
N SER A 49 21.64 4.80 -2.60
CA SER A 49 21.27 3.38 -2.60
C SER A 49 20.44 3.00 -1.38
N LEU A 50 20.77 3.54 -0.20
CA LEU A 50 20.01 3.37 1.03
C LEU A 50 18.58 3.90 0.87
N ALA A 51 18.41 5.15 0.42
CA ALA A 51 17.10 5.77 0.25
C ALA A 51 16.19 4.98 -0.71
N ARG A 52 16.70 4.60 -1.90
CA ARG A 52 15.94 3.79 -2.86
C ARG A 52 15.57 2.41 -2.31
N SER A 53 16.51 1.78 -1.60
CA SER A 53 16.28 0.47 -1.00
C SER A 53 15.30 0.52 0.14
N PHE A 54 15.33 1.59 0.94
CA PHE A 54 14.41 1.86 2.03
C PHE A 54 13.00 2.08 1.50
N ASP A 55 12.82 3.00 0.53
CA ASP A 55 11.51 3.31 -0.06
C ASP A 55 10.84 2.06 -0.67
N SER A 56 11.59 1.30 -1.47
CA SER A 56 11.09 0.04 -2.06
C SER A 56 10.76 -1.03 -1.00
N SER A 57 11.64 -1.23 -0.01
CA SER A 57 11.39 -2.22 1.05
C SER A 57 10.18 -1.82 1.89
N LEU A 58 10.04 -0.54 2.22
CA LEU A 58 8.93 -0.03 3.02
C LEU A 58 7.60 -0.15 2.27
N GLY A 59 7.59 0.05 0.95
CA GLY A 59 6.42 -0.15 0.11
C GLY A 59 5.90 -1.59 0.18
N ASN A 60 6.80 -2.56 0.02
CA ASN A 60 6.47 -3.98 0.15
C ASN A 60 5.97 -4.32 1.56
N THR A 61 6.56 -3.72 2.59
CA THR A 61 6.12 -3.88 3.99
C THR A 61 4.68 -3.40 4.16
N PHE A 62 4.32 -2.23 3.65
CA PHE A 62 2.95 -1.72 3.77
C PHE A 62 1.94 -2.50 2.93
N GLN A 63 2.32 -3.01 1.76
CA GLN A 63 1.48 -3.95 1.00
C GLN A 63 1.22 -5.23 1.81
N THR A 64 2.26 -5.77 2.45
CA THR A 64 2.15 -6.96 3.32
C THR A 64 1.26 -6.71 4.53
N ILE A 65 1.45 -5.58 5.21
CA ILE A 65 0.59 -5.14 6.33
C ILE A 65 -0.87 -5.03 5.86
N ALA A 66 -1.13 -4.36 4.74
CA ALA A 66 -2.48 -4.20 4.22
C ALA A 66 -3.14 -5.54 3.90
N GLY A 67 -2.40 -6.47 3.29
CA GLY A 67 -2.86 -7.83 3.02
C GLY A 67 -3.21 -8.60 4.30
N LYS A 68 -2.31 -8.61 5.29
CA LYS A 68 -2.54 -9.30 6.58
C LYS A 68 -3.71 -8.73 7.36
N ILE A 69 -3.88 -7.40 7.37
CA ILE A 69 -5.03 -6.76 8.02
C ILE A 69 -6.31 -7.12 7.27
N ALA A 70 -6.32 -7.05 5.94
CA ALA A 70 -7.49 -7.41 5.14
C ALA A 70 -7.89 -8.88 5.35
N GLU A 71 -6.92 -9.81 5.37
CA GLU A 71 -7.16 -11.23 5.67
C GLU A 71 -7.81 -11.43 7.04
N TYR A 72 -7.34 -10.69 8.06
CA TYR A 72 -7.95 -10.71 9.39
C TYR A 72 -9.38 -10.14 9.40
N MET A 73 -9.60 -8.99 8.74
CA MET A 73 -10.88 -8.27 8.79
C MET A 73 -11.97 -8.90 7.93
N TYR A 74 -11.61 -9.40 6.75
CA TYR A 74 -12.55 -9.96 5.78
C TYR A 74 -12.56 -11.50 5.78
N GLY A 75 -11.55 -12.14 6.35
CA GLY A 75 -11.32 -13.57 6.30
C GLY A 75 -10.58 -14.01 5.03
N ASN A 76 -9.68 -14.97 5.18
CA ASN A 76 -8.77 -15.43 4.11
C ASN A 76 -9.49 -15.88 2.82
N ASN A 77 -10.70 -16.42 2.90
CA ASN A 77 -11.47 -16.83 1.72
C ASN A 77 -12.00 -15.66 0.89
N ASN A 78 -12.03 -14.46 1.48
CA ASN A 78 -12.50 -13.23 0.86
C ASN A 78 -11.34 -12.33 0.40
N VAL A 79 -10.09 -12.76 0.58
CA VAL A 79 -8.91 -11.98 0.22
C VAL A 79 -8.03 -12.79 -0.72
N ILE A 80 -7.58 -12.16 -1.80
CA ILE A 80 -6.62 -12.74 -2.72
C ILE A 80 -5.45 -11.76 -2.84
N ILE A 81 -4.22 -12.25 -2.67
CA ILE A 81 -2.99 -11.50 -2.90
C ILE A 81 -2.39 -12.00 -4.21
N PRO A 82 -2.59 -11.30 -5.34
CA PRO A 82 -2.10 -11.75 -6.63
C PRO A 82 -0.57 -11.69 -6.69
N SER A 83 0.04 -12.54 -7.52
CA SER A 83 1.49 -12.49 -7.75
C SER A 83 1.94 -11.36 -8.68
N ALA A 84 1.01 -10.78 -9.45
CA ALA A 84 1.26 -9.64 -10.35
C ALA A 84 -0.04 -8.97 -10.79
N GLY A 85 0.06 -7.68 -11.16
CA GLY A 85 -0.98 -6.91 -11.85
C GLY A 85 -2.01 -6.22 -10.97
N ALA A 86 -2.16 -6.67 -9.72
CA ALA A 86 -2.82 -5.97 -8.62
C ALA A 86 -2.17 -6.43 -7.31
N ASP A 87 -2.21 -5.60 -6.27
CA ASP A 87 -1.61 -5.92 -4.98
C ASP A 87 -2.56 -6.69 -4.06
N LEU A 88 -3.86 -6.41 -4.15
CA LEU A 88 -4.87 -6.98 -3.26
C LEU A 88 -6.23 -7.07 -3.96
N VAL A 89 -6.96 -8.16 -3.73
CA VAL A 89 -8.38 -8.27 -4.12
C VAL A 89 -9.19 -8.63 -2.89
N ILE A 90 -10.21 -7.84 -2.59
CA ILE A 90 -11.14 -8.08 -1.48
C ILE A 90 -12.52 -8.37 -2.03
N PHE A 91 -13.14 -9.47 -1.60
CA PHE A 91 -14.55 -9.76 -1.83
C PHE A 91 -15.36 -9.35 -0.61
N ASN A 92 -16.19 -8.32 -0.75
CA ASN A 92 -17.03 -7.84 0.33
C ASN A 92 -18.36 -7.32 -0.23
N ASN A 93 -19.46 -7.52 0.51
CA ASN A 93 -20.79 -7.04 0.15
C ASN A 93 -21.15 -7.33 -1.32
N ASN A 94 -20.93 -8.59 -1.74
CA ASN A 94 -21.25 -9.06 -3.09
C ASN A 94 -20.49 -8.36 -4.22
N SER A 95 -19.33 -7.76 -3.91
CA SER A 95 -18.51 -7.00 -4.85
C SER A 95 -17.03 -7.33 -4.67
N TYR A 96 -16.26 -7.27 -5.76
CA TYR A 96 -14.81 -7.38 -5.73
C TYR A 96 -14.19 -5.99 -5.81
N TYR A 97 -13.20 -5.74 -4.95
CA TYR A 97 -12.37 -4.55 -4.96
C TYR A 97 -10.97 -4.99 -5.34
N ILE A 98 -10.54 -4.67 -6.56
CA ILE A 98 -9.20 -4.98 -7.08
C ILE A 98 -8.35 -3.73 -6.83
N ILE A 99 -7.33 -3.86 -6.00
CA ILE A 99 -6.61 -2.73 -5.42
C ILE A 99 -5.15 -2.77 -5.85
N GLU A 100 -4.68 -1.66 -6.40
CA GLU A 100 -3.26 -1.33 -6.52
C GLU A 100 -2.90 -0.37 -5.38
N ILE A 101 -1.84 -0.67 -4.64
CA ILE A 101 -1.38 0.10 -3.49
C ILE A 101 -0.15 0.91 -3.87
N LYS A 102 -0.22 2.22 -3.69
CA LYS A 102 0.93 3.13 -3.81
C LYS A 102 1.28 3.67 -2.42
N LEU A 103 2.56 3.86 -2.13
CA LEU A 103 2.99 4.50 -0.88
C LEU A 103 2.43 5.93 -0.74
N GLY A 104 2.47 6.71 -1.82
CA GLY A 104 1.92 8.07 -1.85
C GLY A 104 2.50 8.92 -2.96
N GLY A 105 3.83 9.08 -2.98
CA GLY A 105 4.54 10.00 -3.89
C GLY A 105 4.48 9.65 -5.39
N ASN A 106 3.94 8.48 -5.75
CA ASN A 106 3.95 7.99 -7.12
C ASN A 106 2.63 8.17 -7.87
N LEU A 107 1.55 8.56 -7.18
CA LEU A 107 0.23 8.72 -7.77
C LEU A 107 -0.01 10.18 -8.16
N ASP A 108 -0.17 10.42 -9.45
CA ASP A 108 -0.54 11.72 -10.01
C ASP A 108 -1.70 11.56 -11.01
N SER A 109 -2.40 12.66 -11.31
CA SER A 109 -3.61 12.62 -12.14
C SER A 109 -3.36 12.11 -13.57
N LYS A 110 -2.14 12.29 -14.11
CA LYS A 110 -1.78 11.83 -15.46
C LYS A 110 -1.59 10.32 -15.50
N LYS A 111 -1.23 9.69 -14.38
CA LYS A 111 -1.06 8.23 -14.26
C LYS A 111 -2.36 7.48 -13.99
N LEU A 112 -3.37 8.13 -13.40
CA LEU A 112 -4.65 7.48 -13.06
C LEU A 112 -5.24 6.65 -14.23
N PRO A 113 -5.36 7.17 -15.47
CA PRO A 113 -5.94 6.40 -16.56
C PRO A 113 -5.17 5.09 -16.86
N SER A 114 -3.83 5.15 -16.88
CA SER A 114 -3.00 3.97 -17.17
C SER A 114 -3.04 2.94 -16.05
N GLU A 115 -3.10 3.39 -14.80
CA GLU A 115 -3.15 2.51 -13.61
C GLU A 115 -4.51 1.80 -13.53
N PHE A 116 -5.62 2.52 -13.76
CA PHE A 116 -6.95 1.89 -13.85
C PHE A 116 -7.05 0.89 -15.00
N ASN A 117 -6.54 1.24 -16.18
CA ASN A 117 -6.51 0.31 -17.31
C ASN A 117 -5.67 -0.94 -16.99
N ALA A 118 -4.57 -0.83 -16.23
CA ALA A 118 -3.80 -2.00 -15.81
C ALA A 118 -4.63 -2.95 -14.93
N LEU A 119 -5.42 -2.41 -13.99
CA LEU A 119 -6.32 -3.20 -13.14
C LEU A 119 -7.46 -3.86 -13.94
N GLU A 120 -8.00 -3.17 -14.95
CA GLU A 120 -8.97 -3.77 -15.88
C GLU A 120 -8.36 -4.93 -16.65
N GLN A 121 -7.14 -4.75 -17.18
CA GLN A 121 -6.43 -5.84 -17.88
C GLN A 121 -6.14 -7.01 -16.95
N PHE A 122 -5.82 -6.74 -15.68
CA PHE A 122 -5.69 -7.78 -14.66
C PHE A 122 -7.00 -8.56 -14.49
N TYR A 123 -8.14 -7.88 -14.32
CA TYR A 123 -9.45 -8.54 -14.22
C TYR A 123 -9.77 -9.37 -15.47
N LEU A 124 -9.62 -8.80 -16.67
CA LEU A 124 -9.95 -9.48 -17.92
C LEU A 124 -9.14 -10.77 -18.10
N LYS A 125 -7.85 -10.75 -17.76
CA LYS A 125 -6.98 -11.94 -17.82
C LYS A 125 -7.36 -13.01 -16.79
N ASN A 126 -7.87 -12.61 -15.64
CA ASN A 126 -8.15 -13.50 -14.50
C ASN A 126 -9.64 -13.77 -14.29
N LYS A 127 -10.52 -13.34 -15.20
CA LYS A 127 -11.98 -13.32 -15.03
C LYS A 127 -12.59 -14.65 -14.61
N ALA A 128 -12.00 -15.78 -15.03
CA ALA A 128 -12.44 -17.12 -14.66
C ALA A 128 -12.37 -17.40 -13.14
N ASN A 129 -11.54 -16.67 -12.40
CA ASN A 129 -11.36 -16.82 -10.96
C ASN A 129 -12.36 -15.98 -10.14
N PHE A 130 -13.16 -15.14 -10.79
CA PHE A 130 -14.14 -14.26 -10.14
C PHE A 130 -15.54 -14.85 -10.26
N ILE A 131 -16.34 -14.69 -9.21
CA ILE A 131 -17.75 -15.10 -9.26
C ILE A 131 -18.47 -14.23 -10.31
N PRO A 132 -19.19 -14.84 -11.29
CA PRO A 132 -19.92 -14.10 -12.30
C PRO A 132 -20.99 -13.17 -11.70
N GLN A 133 -21.32 -12.10 -12.43
CA GLN A 133 -22.38 -11.14 -12.11
C GLN A 133 -22.18 -10.35 -10.80
N LYS A 134 -20.98 -10.40 -10.21
CA LYS A 134 -20.59 -9.51 -9.10
C LYS A 134 -20.09 -8.18 -9.64
N ASN A 135 -20.29 -7.12 -8.86
CA ASN A 135 -19.73 -5.81 -9.17
C ASN A 135 -18.20 -5.89 -9.02
N ILE A 136 -17.49 -5.23 -9.93
CA ILE A 136 -16.03 -5.11 -9.91
C ILE A 136 -15.71 -3.63 -9.74
N PHE A 137 -14.92 -3.32 -8.72
CA PHE A 137 -14.36 -2.01 -8.48
C PHE A 137 -12.84 -2.07 -8.66
N TYR A 138 -12.26 -1.07 -9.34
CA TYR A 138 -10.82 -0.96 -9.53
C TYR A 138 -10.32 0.22 -8.70
N CYS A 139 -9.54 -0.08 -7.68
CA CYS A 139 -9.17 0.85 -6.63
C CYS A 139 -7.69 1.20 -6.74
N LEU A 140 -7.38 2.50 -6.70
CA LEU A 140 -6.03 2.97 -6.44
C LEU A 140 -5.98 3.46 -4.99
N GLY A 141 -5.19 2.78 -4.16
CA GLY A 141 -5.01 3.08 -2.75
C GLY A 141 -3.70 3.80 -2.48
N THR A 142 -3.69 4.79 -1.59
CA THR A 142 -2.44 5.40 -1.10
C THR A 142 -2.26 5.18 0.39
N VAL A 143 -1.09 4.70 0.81
CA VAL A 143 -0.74 4.49 2.23
C VAL A 143 -0.66 5.83 2.98
N TYR A 144 -0.01 6.82 2.38
CA TYR A 144 0.01 8.21 2.83
C TYR A 144 -0.09 9.13 1.62
N ILE A 145 -0.46 10.39 1.83
CA ILE A 145 -0.46 11.40 0.76
C ILE A 145 -0.40 12.81 1.36
N GLU A 146 0.25 13.72 0.65
CA GLU A 146 0.26 15.14 1.00
C GLU A 146 -1.13 15.77 0.76
N PRO A 147 -1.66 16.60 1.69
CA PRO A 147 -3.02 17.15 1.60
C PRO A 147 -3.33 17.87 0.29
N ASP A 148 -2.41 18.70 -0.20
CA ASP A 148 -2.59 19.45 -1.45
C ASP A 148 -2.63 18.53 -2.68
N VAL A 149 -1.87 17.43 -2.65
CA VAL A 149 -1.88 16.42 -3.71
C VAL A 149 -3.17 15.63 -3.67
N ALA A 150 -3.62 15.24 -2.46
CA ALA A 150 -4.87 14.54 -2.26
C ALA A 150 -6.08 15.35 -2.76
N MET A 151 -6.13 16.64 -2.43
CA MET A 151 -7.18 17.54 -2.90
C MET A 151 -7.23 17.60 -4.42
N LYS A 152 -6.08 17.80 -5.09
CA LYS A 152 -5.99 17.85 -6.56
C LYS A 152 -6.41 16.54 -7.21
N LEU A 153 -5.98 15.40 -6.66
CA LEU A 153 -6.36 14.08 -7.14
C LEU A 153 -7.86 13.83 -6.98
N ASN A 154 -8.44 14.17 -5.83
CA ASN A 154 -9.88 14.03 -5.61
C ASN A 154 -10.69 14.91 -6.56
N THR A 155 -10.30 16.17 -6.76
CA THR A 155 -10.98 17.06 -7.74
C THR A 155 -10.92 16.45 -9.14
N TYR A 156 -9.74 16.02 -9.58
CA TYR A 156 -9.59 15.38 -10.89
C TYR A 156 -10.44 14.10 -10.97
N PHE A 157 -10.34 13.23 -9.97
CA PHE A 157 -11.04 11.96 -9.95
C PHE A 157 -12.55 12.15 -10.03
N ASN A 158 -13.11 13.09 -9.26
CA ASN A 158 -14.53 13.38 -9.30
C ASN A 158 -14.99 13.91 -10.66
N ASN A 159 -14.20 14.78 -11.29
CA ASN A 159 -14.53 15.32 -12.61
C ASN A 159 -14.54 14.26 -13.72
N HIS A 160 -13.79 13.16 -13.56
CA HIS A 160 -13.58 12.18 -14.62
C HIS A 160 -14.21 10.80 -14.35
N TYR A 161 -14.44 10.43 -13.09
CA TYR A 161 -14.70 9.04 -12.69
C TYR A 161 -15.85 8.86 -11.68
N SER A 162 -16.56 9.91 -11.25
CA SER A 162 -17.59 9.80 -10.20
C SER A 162 -18.72 8.80 -10.48
N ASN A 163 -19.01 8.48 -11.74
CA ASN A 163 -20.04 7.51 -12.14
C ASN A 163 -19.45 6.26 -12.80
N SER A 164 -18.25 5.86 -12.37
CA SER A 164 -17.49 4.74 -12.93
C SER A 164 -17.22 3.66 -11.87
N PRO A 165 -16.80 2.44 -12.26
CA PRO A 165 -16.37 1.41 -11.31
C PRO A 165 -14.99 1.69 -10.67
N TYR A 166 -14.38 2.84 -10.94
CA TYR A 166 -13.11 3.19 -10.34
C TYR A 166 -13.30 3.72 -8.92
N CYS A 167 -12.32 3.47 -8.07
CA CYS A 167 -12.25 4.01 -6.72
C CYS A 167 -10.87 4.63 -6.49
N LEU A 168 -10.86 5.76 -5.79
CA LEU A 168 -9.63 6.39 -5.33
C LEU A 168 -9.68 6.40 -3.79
N LEU A 169 -8.83 5.61 -3.17
CA LEU A 169 -8.78 5.44 -1.72
C LEU A 169 -7.54 6.17 -1.19
N LEU A 170 -7.70 7.40 -0.72
CA LEU A 170 -6.57 8.22 -0.29
C LEU A 170 -6.37 8.14 1.21
N GLN A 171 -5.21 7.61 1.65
CA GLN A 171 -4.75 7.56 3.04
C GLN A 171 -5.82 7.04 4.01
N ASN A 172 -6.64 7.92 4.58
CA ASN A 172 -7.68 7.55 5.52
C ASN A 172 -8.67 6.56 4.89
N ASP A 173 -9.13 6.85 3.67
CA ASP A 173 -10.10 5.99 2.99
C ASP A 173 -9.50 4.63 2.65
N PHE A 174 -8.21 4.59 2.33
CA PHE A 174 -7.49 3.34 2.11
C PHE A 174 -7.44 2.51 3.39
N TRP A 175 -6.90 3.05 4.47
CA TRP A 175 -6.75 2.29 5.71
C TRP A 175 -8.08 1.94 6.36
N ASN A 176 -9.09 2.81 6.27
CA ASN A 176 -10.45 2.50 6.72
C ASN A 176 -11.03 1.34 5.91
N SER A 177 -10.84 1.34 4.58
CA SER A 177 -11.27 0.24 3.72
C SER A 177 -10.53 -1.06 4.05
N ILE A 178 -9.21 -1.03 4.27
CA ILE A 178 -8.46 -2.23 4.66
C ILE A 178 -8.93 -2.76 6.03
N CYS A 179 -9.26 -1.87 6.97
CA CYS A 179 -9.77 -2.19 8.29
C CYS A 179 -11.27 -2.47 8.31
N GLY A 180 -11.82 -3.22 7.34
CA GLY A 180 -13.22 -3.63 7.36
C GLY A 180 -14.24 -2.53 7.04
N GLY A 181 -13.79 -1.36 6.58
CA GLY A 181 -14.64 -0.17 6.41
C GLY A 181 -14.89 0.60 7.70
N HIS A 182 -14.14 0.34 8.78
CA HIS A 182 -14.27 1.09 10.02
C HIS A 182 -13.61 2.47 9.93
N GLU A 183 -14.34 3.51 10.34
CA GLU A 183 -13.89 4.91 10.27
C GLU A 183 -12.64 5.23 11.12
N ASP A 184 -12.37 4.43 12.17
CA ASP A 184 -11.18 4.52 13.02
C ASP A 184 -10.04 3.58 12.59
N GLY A 185 -10.12 3.02 11.38
CA GLY A 185 -9.09 2.15 10.80
C GLY A 185 -7.76 2.87 10.64
N PHE A 186 -7.77 4.04 10.01
CA PHE A 186 -6.57 4.86 9.80
C PHE A 186 -5.92 5.27 11.12
N SER A 187 -6.70 5.78 12.08
CA SER A 187 -6.15 6.19 13.38
C SER A 187 -5.51 5.01 14.10
N THR A 188 -6.14 3.83 14.04
CA THR A 188 -5.59 2.61 14.65
C THR A 188 -4.27 2.20 14.01
N VAL A 189 -4.19 2.17 12.67
CA VAL A 189 -2.96 1.83 11.94
C VAL A 189 -1.86 2.85 12.21
N LYS A 190 -2.20 4.15 12.22
CA LYS A 190 -1.26 5.23 12.50
C LYS A 190 -0.70 5.12 13.93
N GLU A 191 -1.55 4.91 14.93
CA GLU A 191 -1.13 4.75 16.32
C GLU A 191 -0.19 3.54 16.50
N ALA A 192 -0.52 2.40 15.88
CA ALA A 192 0.33 1.21 15.89
C ALA A 192 1.69 1.45 15.20
N TYR A 193 1.70 2.18 14.08
CA TYR A 193 2.95 2.57 13.42
C TYR A 193 3.77 3.52 14.28
N ASP A 194 3.16 4.55 14.87
CA ASP A 194 3.82 5.55 15.73
C ASP A 194 4.55 4.89 16.92
N LYS A 195 3.98 3.84 17.51
CA LYS A 195 4.62 3.03 18.56
C LYS A 195 5.90 2.32 18.11
N ASN A 196 6.04 2.05 16.82
CA ASN A 196 7.17 1.33 16.24
C ASN A 196 8.20 2.25 15.54
N VAL A 197 7.89 3.54 15.37
CA VAL A 197 8.79 4.52 14.71
C VAL A 197 10.16 4.64 15.40
N SER A 198 10.23 4.50 16.72
CA SER A 198 11.49 4.53 17.46
C SER A 198 12.48 3.46 16.97
N LYS A 199 12.00 2.23 16.68
CA LYS A 199 12.80 1.12 16.18
C LYS A 199 13.42 1.45 14.81
N ILE A 200 12.64 2.07 13.92
CA ILE A 200 13.11 2.50 12.60
C ILE A 200 14.16 3.59 12.75
N ASN A 201 13.93 4.58 13.62
CA ASN A 201 14.89 5.65 13.87
C ASN A 201 16.20 5.15 14.47
N GLU A 202 16.16 4.18 15.40
CA GLU A 202 17.36 3.54 15.96
C GLU A 202 18.14 2.75 14.90
N PHE A 203 17.44 2.11 13.97
CA PHE A 203 18.08 1.47 12.81
C PHE A 203 18.78 2.51 11.92
N LEU A 204 18.11 3.61 11.56
CA LEU A 204 18.66 4.61 10.65
C LEU A 204 19.87 5.37 11.23
N ARG A 205 19.95 5.54 12.56
CA ARG A 205 21.10 6.18 13.24
C ARG A 205 22.42 5.40 13.15
N GLN A 206 22.40 4.19 12.59
CA GLN A 206 23.60 3.37 12.39
C GLN A 206 24.38 3.76 11.12
N TYR A 207 23.87 4.72 10.35
CA TYR A 207 24.42 5.23 9.08
C TYR A 207 24.59 6.76 9.11
#